data_AF-A0A6G3ZUT8-F1
#
_entry.id   AF-A0A6G3ZUT8-F1
#
_cell.length_a   1.000
_cell.length_b   1.000
_cell.length_c   1.000
_cell.angle_alpha   90.00
_cell.angle_beta   90.00
_cell.angle_gamma   90.00
#
_symmetry.space_group_name_H-M   'P 1'
#
loop_
_entity.id
_entity.type
_entity.pdbx_description
1 polymer ?
#
loop_
_entity_poly.entity_id
_entity_poly.type
_entity_poly.pdbx_seq_one_letter_code
_entity_poly.pdbx_strand_id
1 'polypeptide(L)'
;MITVLIPLIILPFSSILKEKVAEKYNTNLYPITDKQQFMFVFVTITVGICEEIIFRGFMQHYVKEFGVSTLWSFLIISVVFGAGHFMQGLTGVISSTLLGLILGYLYYTTGSLLIPILVHILYDAKAIYISRVLTKSHKSLLLKEIQDELHRN
;
A
#
# COMPACT_ATOMS: atom_id res chain seq x y z
N MET A 1 12.13 -1.96 -4.29
CA MET A 1 11.37 -0.77 -4.76
C MET A 1 11.12 -0.78 -6.28
N ILE A 2 12.10 -1.11 -7.13
CA ILE A 2 11.95 -1.13 -8.60
C ILE A 2 10.85 -2.10 -9.09
N THR A 3 10.65 -3.22 -8.39
CA THR A 3 9.61 -4.22 -8.71
C THR A 3 8.18 -3.76 -8.47
N VAL A 4 7.94 -2.67 -7.74
CA VAL A 4 6.59 -2.12 -7.48
C VAL A 4 6.28 -0.94 -8.39
N LEU A 5 7.29 -0.13 -8.74
CA LEU A 5 7.10 1.09 -9.55
C LEU A 5 6.91 0.80 -11.03
N ILE A 6 7.66 -0.16 -11.58
CA ILE A 6 7.55 -0.54 -13.00
C ILE A 6 6.13 -1.04 -13.35
N PRO A 7 5.50 -1.94 -12.56
CA PRO A 7 4.12 -2.32 -12.78
C PRO A 7 3.14 -1.15 -12.76
N LEU A 8 3.31 -0.16 -11.87
CA LEU A 8 2.40 0.99 -11.77
C LEU A 8 2.43 1.89 -13.01
N ILE A 9 3.61 2.09 -13.61
CA ILE A 9 3.77 2.89 -14.83
C ILE A 9 3.16 2.17 -16.04
N ILE A 10 3.33 0.85 -16.12
CA ILE A 10 2.85 0.03 -17.24
C ILE A 10 1.34 -0.26 -17.14
N LEU A 11 0.80 -0.31 -15.91
CA LEU A 11 -0.61 -0.63 -15.63
C LEU A 11 -1.64 0.09 -16.52
N PRO A 12 -1.60 1.42 -16.73
CA PRO A 12 -2.58 2.10 -17.59
C PRO A 12 -2.54 1.64 -19.06
N PHE A 13 -1.42 1.11 -19.53
CA PHE A 13 -1.20 0.75 -20.93
C PHE A 13 -1.35 -0.74 -21.24
N SER A 14 -1.27 -1.62 -20.23
CA SER A 14 -1.34 -3.07 -20.43
C SER A 14 -2.67 -3.66 -19.97
N SER A 15 -3.48 -4.19 -20.89
CA SER A 15 -4.73 -4.89 -20.59
C SER A 15 -4.50 -6.16 -19.75
N ILE A 16 -3.50 -6.96 -20.12
CA ILE A 16 -3.12 -8.20 -19.41
C ILE A 16 -2.75 -7.90 -17.95
N LEU A 17 -2.01 -6.81 -17.71
CA LEU A 17 -1.63 -6.44 -16.35
C LEU A 17 -2.83 -5.95 -15.54
N LYS A 18 -3.76 -5.20 -16.15
CA LYS A 18 -5.01 -4.77 -15.49
C LYS A 18 -5.84 -5.96 -15.06
N GLU A 19 -5.98 -6.98 -15.91
CA GLU A 19 -6.74 -8.20 -15.60
C GLU A 19 -6.13 -8.94 -14.41
N LYS A 20 -4.82 -9.20 -14.43
CA LYS A 20 -4.10 -9.83 -13.31
C LYS A 20 -4.19 -9.04 -12.01
N VAL A 21 -4.10 -7.71 -12.08
CA VAL A 21 -4.22 -6.84 -10.91
C VAL A 21 -5.65 -6.82 -10.38
N ALA A 22 -6.65 -6.79 -11.27
CA ALA A 22 -8.07 -6.85 -10.92
C ALA A 22 -8.44 -8.17 -10.24
N GLU A 23 -7.93 -9.30 -10.73
CA GLU A 23 -8.13 -10.63 -10.11
C GLU A 23 -7.65 -10.68 -8.66
N LYS A 24 -6.51 -10.04 -8.37
CA LYS A 24 -5.94 -9.97 -7.02
C LYS A 24 -6.49 -8.81 -6.17
N TYR A 25 -7.30 -7.93 -6.75
CA TYR A 25 -7.77 -6.73 -6.08
C TYR A 25 -8.86 -7.04 -5.06
N ASN A 26 -8.54 -6.92 -3.77
CA ASN A 26 -9.51 -7.17 -2.70
C ASN A 26 -10.40 -5.94 -2.49
N THR A 27 -11.63 -6.01 -3.01
CA THR A 27 -12.66 -4.97 -2.92
C THR A 27 -13.16 -4.69 -1.50
N ASN A 28 -12.96 -5.62 -0.56
CA ASN A 28 -13.26 -5.40 0.85
C ASN A 28 -12.19 -4.57 1.57
N LEU A 29 -10.96 -4.55 1.03
CA LEU A 29 -9.82 -3.85 1.61
C LEU A 29 -9.52 -2.52 0.92
N TYR A 30 -9.71 -2.45 -0.39
CA TYR A 30 -9.28 -1.32 -1.22
C TYR A 30 -10.46 -0.59 -1.90
N PRO A 31 -10.33 0.73 -2.17
CA PRO A 31 -11.44 1.54 -2.67
C PRO A 31 -11.81 1.21 -4.11
N ILE A 32 -13.08 1.31 -4.48
CA ILE A 32 -13.56 1.02 -5.86
C ILE A 32 -14.17 2.26 -6.50
N THR A 33 -15.00 2.97 -5.73
CA THR A 33 -15.74 4.16 -6.17
C THR A 33 -14.96 5.45 -5.93
N ASP A 34 -15.28 6.52 -6.65
CA ASP A 34 -14.65 7.83 -6.45
C ASP A 34 -14.80 8.33 -5.01
N LYS A 35 -15.96 8.10 -4.37
CA LYS A 35 -16.20 8.43 -2.96
C LYS A 35 -15.27 7.65 -2.03
N GLN A 36 -15.15 6.33 -2.25
CA GLN A 36 -14.24 5.50 -1.46
C GLN A 36 -12.78 5.91 -1.67
N GLN A 37 -12.38 6.21 -2.91
CA GLN A 37 -11.02 6.68 -3.22
C GLN A 37 -10.70 7.98 -2.46
N PHE A 38 -11.63 8.94 -2.45
CA PHE A 38 -11.47 10.18 -1.69
C PHE A 38 -11.35 9.92 -0.19
N MET A 39 -12.22 9.09 0.38
CA MET A 39 -12.13 8.71 1.81
C MET A 39 -10.82 7.98 2.12
N PHE A 40 -10.34 7.15 1.20
CA PHE A 40 -9.11 6.38 1.38
C PHE A 40 -7.87 7.27 1.50
N VAL A 41 -7.85 8.48 0.92
CA VAL A 41 -6.75 9.46 1.14
C VAL A 41 -6.56 9.75 2.62
N PHE A 42 -7.66 9.95 3.37
CA PHE A 42 -7.60 10.20 4.80
C PHE A 42 -7.16 8.94 5.56
N VAL A 43 -7.62 7.76 5.12
CA VAL A 43 -7.16 6.48 5.69
C VAL A 43 -5.65 6.33 5.54
N THR A 44 -5.09 6.53 4.34
CA THR A 44 -3.65 6.38 4.13
C THR A 44 -2.83 7.37 4.95
N ILE A 45 -3.31 8.62 5.09
CA ILE A 45 -2.64 9.64 5.91
C ILE A 45 -2.64 9.23 7.38
N THR A 46 -3.82 8.86 7.90
CA THR A 46 -3.98 8.51 9.32
C THR A 46 -3.22 7.24 9.68
N VAL A 47 -3.32 6.18 8.86
CA VAL A 47 -2.57 4.92 9.03
C VAL A 47 -1.07 5.20 8.97
N GLY A 48 -0.58 5.88 7.94
CA GLY A 48 0.85 6.18 7.79
C GLY A 48 1.42 7.02 8.94
N ILE A 49 0.63 7.90 9.56
CA ILE A 49 1.07 8.65 10.76
C ILE A 49 1.04 7.76 12.00
N CYS A 50 -0.12 7.14 12.28
CA CYS A 50 -0.35 6.40 13.51
C CYS A 50 0.56 5.18 13.61
N GLU A 51 0.70 4.41 12.53
CA GLU A 51 1.55 3.22 12.54
C GLU A 51 3.02 3.57 12.71
N GLU A 52 3.53 4.60 12.03
CA GLU A 52 4.93 4.99 12.23
C GLU A 52 5.20 5.51 13.65
N ILE A 53 4.27 6.26 14.24
CA ILE A 53 4.39 6.68 15.65
C ILE A 53 4.41 5.45 16.57
N ILE A 54 3.51 4.50 16.38
CA ILE A 54 3.43 3.30 17.23
C ILE A 54 4.67 2.44 17.05
N PHE A 55 5.01 2.05 15.82
CA PHE A 55 6.06 1.07 15.59
C PHE A 55 7.45 1.70 15.72
N ARG A 56 7.71 2.87 15.14
CA ARG A 56 9.06 3.47 15.11
C ARG A 56 9.24 4.45 16.27
N GLY A 57 8.24 5.27 16.54
CA GLY A 57 8.27 6.26 17.61
C GLY A 57 8.18 5.64 19.01
N PHE A 58 7.45 4.54 19.18
CA PHE A 58 7.27 3.88 20.47
C PHE A 58 7.91 2.50 20.55
N MET A 59 7.42 1.50 19.82
CA MET A 59 7.82 0.10 20.01
C MET A 59 9.30 -0.15 19.76
N GLN A 60 9.89 0.45 18.72
CA GLN A 60 11.32 0.32 18.40
C GLN A 60 12.22 0.89 19.49
N HIS A 61 11.76 1.90 20.23
CA HIS A 61 12.49 2.39 21.41
C HIS A 61 12.20 1.54 22.63
N TYR A 62 10.94 1.16 22.85
CA TYR A 62 10.52 0.36 24.00
C TYR A 62 11.25 -0.98 24.10
N VAL A 63 11.49 -1.67 22.97
CA VAL A 63 12.23 -2.94 23.00
C VAL A 63 13.70 -2.77 23.42
N LYS A 64 14.28 -1.58 23.27
CA LYS A 64 15.66 -1.30 23.72
C LYS A 64 15.76 -1.28 25.24
N GLU A 65 14.68 -0.97 25.96
CA GLU A 65 14.62 -1.03 27.43
C GLU A 65 14.83 -2.45 27.97
N PHE A 66 14.67 -3.47 27.13
CA PHE A 66 14.97 -4.87 27.45
C PHE A 66 16.40 -5.28 27.07
N GLY A 67 17.29 -4.33 26.78
CA GLY A 67 18.69 -4.59 26.40
C GLY A 67 18.90 -4.97 24.94
N VAL A 68 17.88 -4.81 24.08
CA VAL A 68 17.98 -5.08 22.64
C VAL A 68 18.75 -3.95 21.95
N SER A 69 19.72 -4.29 21.11
CA SER A 69 20.49 -3.29 20.36
C SER A 69 19.61 -2.54 19.36
N THR A 70 20.01 -1.33 18.94
CA THR A 70 19.25 -0.53 17.96
C THR A 70 19.03 -1.28 16.64
N LEU A 71 20.03 -2.04 16.18
CA LEU A 71 19.93 -2.89 14.97
C LEU A 71 18.83 -3.95 15.14
N TRP A 72 18.88 -4.71 16.24
CA TRP A 72 17.90 -5.77 16.48
C TRP A 72 16.51 -5.22 16.73
N SER A 73 16.41 -4.05 17.36
CA SER A 73 15.14 -3.39 17.63
C SER A 73 14.38 -3.08 16.35
N PHE A 74 15.01 -2.48 15.34
CA PHE A 74 14.32 -2.20 14.08
C PHE A 74 13.97 -3.49 13.32
N LEU A 75 14.83 -4.51 13.35
CA LEU A 75 14.58 -5.79 12.67
C LEU A 75 13.36 -6.50 13.28
N ILE A 76 13.34 -6.63 14.60
CA ILE A 76 12.24 -7.27 15.34
C ILE A 76 10.93 -6.53 15.08
N ILE A 77 10.93 -5.21 15.24
CA ILE A 77 9.72 -4.41 15.06
C ILE A 77 9.22 -4.43 13.61
N SER A 78 10.11 -4.56 12.62
CA SER A 78 9.69 -4.75 11.22
C SER A 78 8.94 -6.07 11.01
N VAL A 79 9.34 -7.14 11.70
CA VAL A 79 8.64 -8.43 11.68
C VAL A 79 7.32 -8.33 12.42
N VAL A 80 7.27 -7.66 13.59
CA VAL A 80 6.03 -7.44 14.34
C VAL A 80 5.02 -6.62 13.52
N PHE A 81 5.49 -5.58 12.84
CA PHE A 81 4.69 -4.79 11.90
C PHE A 81 4.07 -5.67 10.82
N GLY A 82 4.87 -6.53 10.19
CA GLY A 82 4.39 -7.48 9.19
C GLY A 82 3.41 -8.50 9.76
N ALA A 83 3.65 -9.00 10.98
CA ALA A 83 2.75 -9.92 11.66
C ALA A 83 1.37 -9.28 11.95
N GLY A 84 1.32 -7.98 12.25
CA GLY A 84 0.07 -7.23 12.39
C GLY A 84 -0.82 -7.24 11.14
N HIS A 85 -0.25 -7.56 9.98
CA HIS A 85 -0.95 -7.63 8.69
C HIS A 85 -1.44 -9.04 8.33
N PHE A 86 -1.54 -9.95 9.30
CA PHE A 86 -1.95 -11.35 9.09
C PHE A 86 -3.31 -11.53 8.40
N MET A 87 -4.25 -10.58 8.58
CA MET A 87 -5.55 -10.60 7.91
C MET A 87 -5.46 -10.41 6.39
N GLN A 88 -4.31 -9.96 5.86
CA GLN A 88 -4.02 -9.87 4.44
C GLN A 88 -3.42 -11.18 3.86
N GLY A 89 -3.35 -12.24 4.67
CA GLY A 89 -2.74 -13.52 4.34
C GLY A 89 -1.21 -13.48 4.37
N LEU A 90 -0.58 -14.63 4.11
CA LEU A 90 0.88 -14.79 4.20
C LEU A 90 1.65 -13.81 3.29
N THR A 91 1.13 -13.55 2.08
CA THR A 91 1.75 -12.58 1.17
C THR A 91 1.67 -11.14 1.70
N GLY A 92 0.58 -10.79 2.40
CA GLY A 92 0.43 -9.52 3.11
C GLY A 92 1.44 -9.38 4.24
N VAL A 93 1.63 -10.42 5.06
CA VAL A 93 2.64 -10.44 6.13
C VAL A 93 4.05 -10.24 5.60
N ILE A 94 4.43 -10.98 4.56
CA ILE A 94 5.77 -10.89 3.97
C ILE A 94 5.99 -9.50 3.36
N SER A 95 5.04 -9.01 2.55
CA SER A 95 5.16 -7.69 1.92
C SER A 95 5.19 -6.55 2.95
N SER A 96 4.40 -6.64 4.02
CA SER A 96 4.37 -5.67 5.10
C SER A 96 5.63 -5.74 5.96
N THR A 97 6.22 -6.92 6.17
CA THR A 97 7.54 -7.05 6.82
C THR A 97 8.62 -6.35 5.99
N LEU A 98 8.63 -6.56 4.66
CA LEU A 98 9.60 -5.92 3.76
C LEU A 98 9.44 -4.40 3.73
N LEU A 99 8.20 -3.89 3.68
CA LEU A 99 7.94 -2.46 3.87
C LEU A 99 8.42 -2.01 5.25
N GLY A 100 8.14 -2.81 6.27
CA GLY A 100 8.52 -2.59 7.65
C GLY A 100 10.02 -2.34 7.80
N LEU A 101 10.83 -3.18 7.15
CA LEU A 101 12.28 -3.08 7.09
C LEU A 101 12.76 -1.81 6.38
N ILE A 102 12.12 -1.43 5.28
CA ILE A 102 12.46 -0.19 4.55
C ILE A 102 12.19 1.03 5.44
N LEU A 103 10.99 1.12 6.03
CA LEU A 103 10.60 2.24 6.88
C LEU A 103 11.43 2.29 8.17
N GLY A 104 11.67 1.13 8.78
CA GLY A 104 12.55 0.98 9.94
C GLY A 104 13.99 1.39 9.65
N TYR A 105 14.53 1.05 8.48
CA TYR A 105 15.85 1.48 8.03
C TYR A 105 15.93 3.00 7.79
N LEU A 106 14.91 3.58 7.16
CA LEU A 106 14.81 5.04 6.99
C LEU A 106 14.81 5.74 8.34
N TYR A 107 14.03 5.25 9.30
CA TYR A 107 14.05 5.80 10.66
C TYR A 107 15.41 5.60 11.35
N TYR A 108 15.98 4.40 11.26
CA TYR A 108 17.27 4.04 11.87
C TYR A 108 18.41 4.95 11.40
N THR A 109 18.45 5.27 10.10
CA THR A 109 19.51 6.07 9.50
C THR A 109 19.29 7.58 9.65
N THR A 110 18.04 8.04 9.62
CA THR A 110 17.74 9.48 9.61
C THR A 110 17.35 10.04 10.98
N GLY A 111 16.89 9.19 11.90
CA GLY A 111 16.31 9.59 13.19
C GLY A 111 14.98 10.35 13.07
N SER A 112 14.47 10.57 11.86
CA SER A 112 13.28 11.36 11.60
C SER A 112 12.07 10.47 11.35
N LEU A 113 10.97 10.69 12.08
CA LEU A 113 9.69 10.02 11.80
C LEU A 113 9.01 10.56 10.54
N LEU A 114 9.32 11.80 10.12
CA LEU A 114 8.64 12.41 8.98
C LEU A 114 8.91 11.64 7.68
N ILE A 115 10.15 11.17 7.49
CA ILE A 115 10.56 10.43 6.29
C ILE A 115 9.78 9.11 6.13
N PRO A 116 9.78 8.18 7.10
CA PRO A 116 9.01 6.96 6.98
C PRO A 116 7.50 7.22 6.92
N ILE A 117 6.96 8.24 7.61
CA ILE A 117 5.55 8.63 7.50
C ILE A 117 5.19 8.95 6.04
N LEU A 118 5.95 9.84 5.41
CA LEU A 118 5.68 10.23 4.02
C LEU A 118 5.80 9.06 3.05
N VAL A 119 6.82 8.20 3.24
CA VAL A 119 6.99 7.01 2.39
C VAL A 119 5.84 6.01 2.60
N HIS A 120 5.38 5.82 3.83
CA HIS A 120 4.26 4.92 4.15
C HIS A 120 2.95 5.42 3.52
N ILE A 121 2.62 6.70 3.70
CA ILE A 121 1.43 7.32 3.09
C ILE A 121 1.46 7.14 1.56
N LEU A 122 2.60 7.39 0.92
CA LEU A 122 2.75 7.20 -0.53
C LEU A 122 2.62 5.74 -0.95
N TYR A 123 3.15 4.81 -0.14
CA TYR A 123 3.05 3.38 -0.40
C TYR A 123 1.60 2.91 -0.35
N ASP A 124 0.77 3.42 0.56
CA ASP A 124 -0.64 3.05 0.65
C ASP A 124 -1.49 3.76 -0.40
N ALA A 125 -1.16 5.01 -0.73
CA ALA A 125 -1.85 5.80 -1.75
C ALA A 125 -1.79 5.16 -3.15
N LYS A 126 -0.83 4.25 -3.41
CA LYS A 126 -0.80 3.46 -4.66
C LYS A 126 -2.12 2.72 -4.93
N ALA A 127 -2.84 2.30 -3.88
CA ALA A 127 -4.11 1.58 -4.01
C ALA A 127 -5.19 2.45 -4.69
N ILE A 128 -5.15 3.77 -4.44
CA ILE A 128 -6.04 4.75 -5.07
C ILE A 128 -5.73 4.85 -6.56
N TYR A 129 -4.45 4.93 -6.92
CA TYR A 129 -4.03 4.96 -8.32
C TYR A 129 -4.45 3.68 -9.06
N ILE A 130 -4.20 2.50 -8.48
CA ILE A 130 -4.62 1.22 -9.05
C ILE A 130 -6.14 1.20 -9.27
N SER A 131 -6.91 1.57 -8.23
CA SER A 131 -8.38 1.67 -8.31
C SER A 131 -8.83 2.52 -9.50
N ARG A 132 -8.24 3.71 -9.65
CA ARG A 132 -8.61 4.68 -10.68
C ARG A 132 -8.31 4.18 -12.09
N VAL A 133 -7.21 3.46 -12.28
CA VAL A 133 -6.86 2.84 -13.57
C VAL A 133 -7.83 1.71 -13.91
N LEU A 134 -8.17 0.84 -12.95
CA LEU A 134 -9.10 -0.27 -13.15
C LEU A 134 -10.52 0.23 -13.45
N THR A 135 -11.05 1.14 -12.64
CA THR A 135 -12.42 1.68 -12.80
C THR A 135 -12.59 2.44 -14.12
N LYS A 136 -11.60 3.24 -14.54
CA LYS A 136 -11.64 3.95 -15.83
C LYS A 136 -11.67 2.97 -17.01
N SER A 137 -10.91 1.88 -16.92
CA SER A 137 -10.87 0.85 -17.96
C SER A 137 -12.23 0.17 -18.11
N HIS A 138 -12.85 -0.26 -17.02
CA HIS A 138 -14.17 -0.91 -17.05
C HIS A 138 -15.27 0.02 -17.60
N LYS A 139 -15.31 1.28 -17.14
CA LYS A 139 -16.27 2.28 -17.64
C LYS A 139 -16.09 2.53 -19.15
N SER A 140 -14.85 2.51 -19.65
CA SER A 140 -14.58 2.68 -21.09
C SER A 140 -15.06 1.51 -21.95
N LEU A 141 -15.01 0.28 -21.43
CA LEU A 141 -15.51 -0.91 -22.12
C LEU A 141 -17.05 -0.90 -22.20
N LEU A 142 -17.71 -0.62 -21.07
CA LEU A 142 -19.18 -0.50 -21.01
C LEU A 142 -19.72 0.58 -21.96
N LEU A 143 -19.07 1.75 -22.01
CA LEU A 143 -19.48 2.83 -22.92
C LEU A 143 -19.33 2.42 -24.39
N LYS A 144 -18.29 1.64 -24.71
CA LYS A 144 -18.07 1.12 -26.07
C LYS A 144 -19.14 0.10 -26.45
N GLU A 145 -19.47 -0.83 -25.56
CA GLU A 145 -20.53 -1.83 -25.77
C GLU A 145 -21.90 -1.18 -26.02
N ILE A 146 -22.28 -0.19 -25.20
CA ILE A 146 -23.53 0.56 -25.36
C ILE A 146 -23.56 1.29 -26.72
N GLN A 147 -22.46 1.91 -27.12
CA GLN A 147 -22.39 2.63 -28.38
C GLN A 147 -22.46 1.68 -29.60
N ASP A 148 -21.80 0.52 -29.51
CA ASP A 148 -21.86 -0.51 -30.56
C ASP A 148 -23.27 -1.12 -30.67
N GLU A 149 -24.01 -1.27 -29.56
CA GLU A 149 -25.43 -1.68 -29.58
C GLU A 149 -26.33 -0.63 -30.23
N LEU A 150 -26.14 0.65 -29.93
CA LEU A 150 -26.93 1.74 -30.52
C LEU A 150 -26.70 1.91 -32.03
N HIS A 151 -25.53 1.54 -32.56
CA HIS A 151 -25.25 1.59 -34.00
C HIS A 151 -25.71 0.35 -34.77
N ARG A 152 -26.09 -0.73 -34.07
CA ARG A 152 -26.60 -1.98 -34.69
C ARG A 152 -28.12 -2.01 -34.84
N ASN A 153 -28.85 -1.10 -34.19
CA ASN A 153 -30.30 -0.96 -34.25
C ASN A 153 -30.72 0.27 -35.06
#